data_AF-A0A060XVQ8-F1
#
_entry.id   AF-A0A060XVQ8-F1
#
_cell.length_a   1.000
_cell.length_b   1.000
_cell.length_c   1.000
_cell.angle_alpha   90.00
_cell.angle_beta   90.00
_cell.angle_gamma   90.00
#
_symmetry.space_group_name_H-M   'P 1'
#
loop_
_entity.id
_entity.type
_entity.pdbx_description
1 polymer ?
#
loop_
_entity_poly.entity_id
_entity_poly.type
_entity_poly.pdbx_seq_one_letter_code
_entity_poly.pdbx_strand_id
1 'polypeptide(L)'
;MVYERPNYMGNQYFVRRGEYPDNQRMIGINDCIRSCRMIPMHRGNYKMRMYDRPDMGGQMNELSDDCPNVQDRFRMSDINSCNVMDGHWLMYDQPNYKGRQYYVRPGEYRRFSDWGGQSPKIGSLRRITDFN
;
A
#
# COMPACT_ATOMS: atom_id res chain seq x y z
N MET A 1 -7.27 -6.81 5.09
CA MET A 1 -6.02 -6.27 5.67
C MET A 1 -5.97 -6.58 7.15
N VAL A 2 -4.87 -7.11 7.66
CA VAL A 2 -4.66 -7.35 9.10
C VAL A 2 -3.47 -6.55 9.62
N TYR A 3 -3.46 -6.23 10.91
CA TYR A 3 -2.50 -5.31 11.51
C TYR A 3 -2.00 -5.86 12.86
N GLU A 4 -0.71 -5.69 13.16
CA GLU A 4 -0.11 -6.15 14.42
C GLU A 4 -0.48 -5.28 15.64
N ARG A 5 -0.94 -4.04 15.44
CA ARG A 5 -1.37 -3.15 16.54
C ARG A 5 -2.86 -2.84 16.47
N PRO A 6 -3.47 -2.42 17.59
CA PRO A 6 -4.83 -1.87 17.58
C PRO A 6 -4.96 -0.66 16.65
N ASN A 7 -6.20 -0.29 16.31
CA ASN A 7 -6.52 0.92 15.54
C ASN A 7 -5.88 1.01 14.14
N TYR A 8 -5.70 -0.13 13.46
CA TYR A 8 -5.14 -0.20 12.10
C TYR A 8 -3.69 0.30 11.99
N MET A 9 -2.89 0.06 13.03
CA MET A 9 -1.50 0.53 13.13
C MET A 9 -0.50 -0.63 13.11
N GLY A 10 0.79 -0.30 12.93
CA GLY A 10 1.88 -1.27 12.92
C GLY A 10 2.08 -1.93 11.55
N ASN A 11 2.78 -3.08 11.54
CA ASN A 11 2.97 -3.82 10.30
C ASN A 11 1.61 -4.29 9.77
N GLN A 12 1.45 -4.15 8.46
CA GLN A 12 0.21 -4.42 7.78
C GLN A 12 0.39 -5.65 6.90
N TYR A 13 -0.62 -6.51 6.86
CA TYR A 13 -0.60 -7.70 6.04
C TYR A 13 -1.83 -7.85 5.15
N PHE A 14 -1.59 -7.97 3.85
CA PHE A 14 -2.63 -8.29 2.88
C PHE A 14 -2.89 -9.80 2.90
N VAL A 15 -4.14 -10.17 3.18
CA VAL A 15 -4.59 -11.55 3.29
C VAL A 15 -5.66 -11.76 2.24
N ARG A 16 -5.47 -12.78 1.39
CA ARG A 16 -6.42 -13.16 0.35
C ARG A 16 -7.43 -14.15 0.90
N ARG A 17 -8.46 -14.46 0.12
CA ARG A 17 -9.33 -15.60 0.44
C ARG A 17 -8.48 -16.87 0.46
N GLY A 18 -8.57 -17.63 1.54
CA GLY A 18 -7.81 -18.86 1.71
C GLY A 18 -7.75 -19.29 3.17
N GLU A 19 -7.17 -20.46 3.39
CA GLU A 19 -6.87 -20.98 4.72
C GLU A 19 -5.41 -20.68 5.05
N TYR A 20 -5.18 -20.17 6.25
CA TYR A 20 -3.85 -19.81 6.76
C TYR A 20 -3.58 -20.58 8.06
N PRO A 21 -3.19 -21.86 7.95
CA PRO A 21 -2.97 -22.71 9.13
C PRO A 21 -1.71 -22.33 9.92
N ASP A 22 -0.77 -21.61 9.29
CA ASP A 22 0.45 -21.10 9.93
C ASP A 22 0.73 -19.65 9.48
N ASN A 23 0.69 -18.74 10.44
CA ASN A 23 0.87 -17.29 10.24
C ASN A 23 2.32 -16.92 9.87
N GLN A 24 3.31 -17.63 10.42
CA GLN A 24 4.73 -17.26 10.30
C GLN A 24 5.26 -17.57 8.90
N ARG A 25 4.89 -18.72 8.33
CA ARG A 25 5.40 -19.15 7.02
C ARG A 25 4.71 -18.47 5.84
N MET A 26 3.43 -18.12 5.95
CA MET A 26 2.64 -17.67 4.80
C MET A 26 2.54 -16.16 4.66
N ILE A 27 2.48 -15.43 5.78
CA ILE A 27 2.20 -13.99 5.78
C ILE A 27 3.37 -13.19 6.39
N GLY A 28 4.33 -13.86 7.04
CA GLY A 28 5.46 -13.19 7.69
C GLY A 28 5.04 -12.40 8.93
N ILE A 29 3.98 -12.86 9.59
CA ILE A 29 3.47 -12.29 10.84
C ILE A 29 4.31 -12.84 12.00
N ASN A 30 4.96 -11.96 12.75
CA ASN A 30 5.82 -12.35 13.88
C ASN A 30 5.10 -12.31 15.24
N ASP A 31 3.95 -11.62 15.32
CA ASP A 31 3.17 -11.40 16.54
C ASP A 31 1.67 -11.68 16.28
N CYS A 32 0.79 -11.33 17.21
CA CYS A 32 -0.65 -11.47 17.06
C CYS A 32 -1.25 -10.37 16.17
N ILE A 33 -2.29 -10.73 15.41
CA ILE A 33 -3.16 -9.75 14.76
C ILE A 33 -3.99 -9.05 15.84
N ARG A 34 -3.90 -7.72 15.92
CA ARG A 34 -4.62 -6.92 16.93
C ARG A 34 -5.71 -6.01 16.34
N SER A 35 -5.74 -5.83 15.02
CA SER A 35 -6.87 -5.22 14.34
C SER A 35 -6.95 -5.67 12.87
N CYS A 36 -8.12 -5.55 12.26
CA CYS A 36 -8.34 -5.94 10.87
C CYS A 36 -9.30 -4.99 10.16
N ARG A 37 -9.11 -4.81 8.85
CA ARG A 37 -9.96 -4.01 7.98
C ARG A 37 -10.35 -4.83 6.75
N MET A 38 -11.65 -4.96 6.52
CA MET A 38 -12.18 -5.51 5.28
C MET A 38 -11.88 -4.54 4.12
N ILE A 39 -11.40 -5.09 3.01
CA ILE A 39 -11.20 -4.33 1.78
C ILE A 39 -12.43 -4.62 0.91
N PRO A 40 -13.27 -3.63 0.59
CA PRO A 40 -14.47 -3.87 -0.18
C PRO A 40 -14.10 -4.25 -1.62
N MET A 41 -14.98 -5.03 -2.26
CA MET A 41 -14.83 -5.33 -3.67
C MET A 41 -14.94 -4.05 -4.48
N HIS A 42 -13.91 -3.77 -5.29
CA HIS A 42 -13.93 -2.64 -6.22
C HIS A 42 -14.03 -3.17 -7.66
N ARG A 43 -15.03 -2.67 -8.40
CA ARG A 43 -15.20 -2.93 -9.83
C ARG A 43 -15.16 -1.59 -10.53
N GLY A 44 -14.10 -1.33 -11.29
CA GLY A 44 -13.95 -0.07 -12.02
C GLY A 44 -12.51 0.30 -12.26
N ASN A 45 -12.29 1.60 -12.47
CA ASN A 45 -10.97 2.15 -12.72
C ASN A 45 -10.10 2.09 -11.47
N TYR A 46 -8.80 2.11 -11.69
CA TYR A 46 -7.79 2.28 -10.65
C TYR A 46 -6.98 3.51 -11.01
N LYS A 47 -6.85 4.44 -10.07
CA LYS A 47 -6.12 5.67 -10.31
C LYS A 47 -5.54 6.23 -9.02
N MET A 48 -4.25 6.52 -9.04
CA MET A 48 -3.52 7.14 -7.95
C MET A 48 -2.60 8.23 -8.49
N ARG A 49 -2.49 9.33 -7.75
CA ARG A 49 -1.48 10.37 -7.96
C ARG A 49 -0.48 10.33 -6.82
N MET A 50 0.80 10.38 -7.15
CA MET A 50 1.92 10.32 -6.23
C MET A 50 2.75 11.59 -6.37
N TYR A 51 3.25 12.09 -5.25
CA TYR A 51 3.94 13.37 -5.16
C TYR A 51 5.25 13.23 -4.41
N ASP A 52 6.29 13.90 -4.90
CA ASP A 52 7.63 13.89 -4.30
C ASP A 52 7.74 14.80 -3.06
N ARG A 53 6.75 15.66 -2.78
CA ARG A 53 6.66 16.47 -1.56
C ARG A 53 5.39 16.19 -0.75
N PRO A 54 5.35 16.57 0.55
CA PRO A 54 4.13 16.54 1.34
C PRO A 54 3.02 17.43 0.75
N ASP A 55 1.80 17.25 1.25
CA ASP A 55 0.63 18.09 0.97
C ASP A 55 0.30 18.24 -0.54
N MET A 56 0.50 17.16 -1.32
CA MET A 56 0.31 17.11 -2.77
C MET A 56 1.18 18.12 -3.55
N GLY A 57 2.31 18.52 -2.96
CA GLY A 57 3.25 19.45 -3.57
C GLY A 57 4.26 18.78 -4.51
N GLY A 58 4.98 19.61 -5.26
CA GLY A 58 6.12 19.17 -6.07
C GLY A 58 5.72 18.42 -7.35
N GLN A 59 6.57 17.49 -7.79
CA GLN A 59 6.35 16.72 -9.01
C GLN A 59 5.27 15.66 -8.78
N MET A 60 4.29 15.62 -9.70
CA MET A 60 3.19 14.66 -9.69
C MET A 60 3.39 13.58 -10.74
N ASN A 61 3.19 12.32 -10.35
CA ASN A 61 3.11 11.18 -11.25
C ASN A 61 1.77 10.46 -11.05
N GLU A 62 1.13 10.06 -12.14
CA GLU A 62 -0.14 9.33 -12.11
C GLU A 62 0.08 7.84 -12.45
N LEU A 63 -0.65 6.96 -11.75
CA LEU A 63 -0.58 5.51 -11.90
C LEU A 63 -1.99 4.91 -12.01
N SER A 64 -2.21 4.10 -13.05
CA SER A 64 -3.45 3.36 -13.30
C SER A 64 -3.28 1.83 -13.21
N ASP A 65 -2.04 1.35 -13.20
CA ASP A 65 -1.68 -0.05 -13.30
C ASP A 65 -0.66 -0.46 -12.24
N ASP A 66 -0.37 -1.76 -12.15
CA ASP A 66 0.68 -2.24 -11.25
C ASP A 66 2.05 -1.68 -11.68
N CYS A 67 2.92 -1.44 -10.70
CA CYS A 67 4.25 -0.88 -10.87
C CYS A 67 5.26 -1.70 -10.04
N PRO A 68 5.97 -2.65 -10.65
CA PRO A 68 6.95 -3.46 -9.93
C PRO A 68 8.23 -2.70 -9.57
N ASN A 69 8.53 -1.57 -10.21
CA ASN A 69 9.68 -0.72 -9.88
C ASN A 69 9.37 0.76 -10.14
N VAL A 70 9.21 1.53 -9.06
CA VAL A 70 8.92 2.99 -9.11
C VAL A 70 10.10 3.77 -9.67
N GLN A 71 11.32 3.40 -9.31
CA GLN A 71 12.53 4.08 -9.77
C GLN A 71 12.71 3.95 -11.28
N ASP A 72 12.45 2.77 -11.84
CA ASP A 72 12.57 2.56 -13.29
C ASP A 72 11.47 3.31 -14.06
N ARG A 73 10.24 3.28 -13.54
CA ARG A 73 9.07 3.85 -14.24
C ARG A 73 9.00 5.37 -14.15
N PHE A 74 9.27 5.93 -12.97
CA PHE A 74 9.04 7.35 -12.68
C PHE A 74 10.32 8.12 -12.34
N ARG A 75 11.49 7.45 -12.34
CA ARG A 75 12.77 8.05 -11.90
C ARG A 75 12.68 8.67 -10.50
N MET A 76 11.85 8.05 -9.64
CA MET A 76 11.50 8.50 -8.30
C MET A 76 11.67 7.34 -7.32
N SER A 77 12.17 7.61 -6.12
CA SER A 77 12.28 6.62 -5.03
C SER A 77 11.41 6.95 -3.82
N ASP A 78 11.07 8.23 -3.66
CA ASP A 78 10.41 8.76 -2.47
C ASP A 78 9.05 9.34 -2.85
N ILE A 79 7.99 8.78 -2.27
CA ILE A 79 6.62 9.28 -2.37
C ILE A 79 6.27 9.89 -1.02
N ASN A 80 6.17 11.22 -0.98
CA ASN A 80 5.90 11.94 0.26
C ASN A 80 4.42 12.18 0.50
N SER A 81 3.61 12.28 -0.55
CA SER A 81 2.15 12.33 -0.44
C SER A 81 1.48 11.64 -1.64
N CYS A 82 0.22 11.22 -1.48
CA CYS A 82 -0.53 10.59 -2.56
C CYS A 82 -2.03 10.83 -2.44
N ASN A 83 -2.72 10.85 -3.58
CA ASN A 83 -4.16 10.88 -3.67
C ASN A 83 -4.64 9.63 -4.41
N VAL A 84 -5.36 8.76 -3.71
CA VAL A 84 -6.01 7.60 -4.30
C VAL A 84 -7.38 8.06 -4.81
N MET A 85 -7.48 8.23 -6.12
CA MET A 85 -8.72 8.64 -6.76
C MET A 85 -9.70 7.48 -6.82
N ASP A 86 -9.20 6.30 -7.25
CA ASP A 86 -10.03 5.12 -7.48
C ASP A 86 -9.29 3.83 -7.11
N GLY A 87 -10.07 2.87 -6.61
CA GLY A 87 -9.63 1.54 -6.26
C GLY A 87 -8.83 1.44 -4.98
N HIS A 88 -8.34 0.24 -4.73
CA HIS A 88 -7.58 -0.13 -3.54
C HIS A 88 -6.17 -0.55 -3.95
N TRP A 89 -5.17 -0.09 -3.22
CA TRP A 89 -3.78 -0.29 -3.59
C TRP A 89 -2.93 -0.76 -2.41
N LEU A 90 -1.90 -1.53 -2.74
CA LEU A 90 -0.79 -1.87 -1.86
C LEU A 90 0.44 -1.12 -2.37
N MET A 91 1.09 -0.40 -1.47
CA MET A 91 2.43 0.14 -1.68
C MET A 91 3.45 -0.71 -0.94
N TYR A 92 4.64 -0.86 -1.49
CA TYR A 92 5.73 -1.64 -0.92
C TYR A 92 7.00 -0.79 -0.85
N ASP A 93 7.74 -0.88 0.26
CA ASP A 93 8.99 -0.11 0.42
C ASP A 93 10.14 -0.62 -0.47
N GLN A 94 10.03 -1.83 -1.02
CA GLN A 94 10.99 -2.40 -1.96
C GLN A 94 10.36 -2.67 -3.35
N PRO A 95 11.19 -2.74 -4.41
CA PRO A 95 10.74 -3.22 -5.71
C PRO A 95 10.21 -4.65 -5.68
N ASN A 96 9.45 -5.01 -6.71
CA ASN A 96 8.90 -6.35 -6.95
C ASN A 96 7.97 -6.86 -5.84
N TYR A 97 7.20 -5.95 -5.23
CA TYR A 97 6.18 -6.25 -4.20
C TYR A 97 6.76 -6.90 -2.94
N LYS A 98 7.94 -6.43 -2.52
CA LYS A 98 8.68 -6.96 -1.36
C LYS A 98 8.77 -5.94 -0.22
N GLY A 99 9.19 -6.43 0.94
CA GLY A 99 9.39 -5.61 2.12
C GLY A 99 8.10 -5.25 2.82
N ARG A 100 8.05 -4.07 3.45
CA ARG A 100 6.87 -3.61 4.18
C ARG A 100 5.80 -3.15 3.22
N GLN A 101 4.57 -3.55 3.48
CA GLN A 101 3.41 -3.17 2.70
C GLN A 101 2.52 -2.17 3.43
N TYR A 102 1.91 -1.26 2.66
CA TYR A 102 1.02 -0.23 3.14
C TYR A 102 -0.26 -0.25 2.32
N TYR A 103 -1.39 -0.37 3.00
CA TYR A 103 -2.70 -0.33 2.35
C TYR A 103 -3.22 1.10 2.26
N VAL A 104 -3.48 1.55 1.03
CA VAL A 104 -4.12 2.84 0.75
C VAL A 104 -5.45 2.64 0.03
N ARG A 105 -6.46 3.37 0.51
CA ARG A 105 -7.84 3.37 0.01
C ARG A 105 -8.15 4.73 -0.60
N PRO A 106 -9.28 4.91 -1.31
CA PRO A 106 -9.66 6.21 -1.85
C PRO A 106 -9.58 7.31 -0.80
N GLY A 107 -8.92 8.42 -1.14
CA GLY A 107 -8.66 9.54 -0.25
C GLY A 107 -7.26 10.16 -0.40
N GLU A 108 -7.08 11.29 0.30
CA GLU A 108 -5.84 12.04 0.35
C GLU A 108 -4.96 11.60 1.52
N TYR A 109 -3.67 11.42 1.23
CA TYR A 109 -2.63 11.16 2.21
C TYR A 109 -1.53 12.21 2.03
N ARG A 110 -1.44 13.15 2.98
CA ARG A 110 -0.59 14.34 2.84
C ARG A 110 0.86 14.12 3.24
N ARG A 111 1.14 13.00 3.90
CA ARG A 111 2.48 12.57 4.33
C ARG A 111 2.55 11.06 4.43
N PHE A 112 3.75 10.51 4.37
CA PHE A 112 3.95 9.05 4.42
C PHE A 112 3.48 8.38 5.73
N SER A 113 3.43 9.13 6.84
CA SER A 113 2.89 8.61 8.08
C SER A 113 1.37 8.38 8.03
N ASP A 114 0.64 9.00 7.11
CA ASP A 114 -0.82 8.85 7.00
C ASP A 114 -1.21 7.45 6.49
N TRP A 115 -0.33 6.76 5.76
CA TRP A 115 -0.49 5.35 5.40
C TRP A 115 0.31 4.39 6.30
N GLY A 116 0.89 4.90 7.39
CA GLY A 116 1.67 4.12 8.36
C GLY A 116 3.13 3.89 7.97
N GLY A 117 3.64 4.62 6.98
CA GLY A 117 5.06 4.59 6.60
C GLY A 117 5.97 5.20 7.66
N GLN A 118 7.17 4.65 7.81
CA GLN A 118 8.25 5.24 8.63
C GLN A 118 9.24 6.08 7.79
N SER A 119 9.16 5.96 6.47
CA SER A 119 9.94 6.70 5.48
C SER A 119 9.09 6.89 4.21
N PRO A 120 9.44 7.84 3.33
CA PRO A 120 8.74 8.04 2.06
C PRO A 120 9.13 7.00 0.98
N LYS A 121 10.02 6.07 1.28
CA LYS A 121 10.54 5.12 0.29
C LYS A 121 9.45 4.16 -0.16
N ILE A 122 9.16 4.15 -1.46
CA ILE A 122 8.22 3.21 -2.09
C ILE A 122 8.88 2.67 -3.34
N GLY A 123 9.10 1.35 -3.37
CA GLY A 123 9.76 0.65 -4.47
C GLY A 123 8.79 0.01 -5.47
N SER A 124 7.57 -0.33 -5.04
CA SER A 124 6.54 -0.88 -5.95
C SER A 124 5.11 -0.63 -5.47
N LEU A 125 4.15 -0.65 -6.40
CA LEU A 125 2.73 -0.46 -6.15
C LEU A 125 1.91 -1.50 -6.88
N ARG A 126 0.86 -2.02 -6.25
CA ARG A 126 -0.01 -3.04 -6.82
C ARG A 126 -1.48 -2.71 -6.57
N ARG A 127 -2.32 -2.89 -7.59
CA ARG A 127 -3.77 -2.83 -7.43
C ARG A 127 -4.27 -4.06 -6.70
N ILE A 128 -5.29 -3.88 -5.87
CA ILE A 128 -6.04 -4.98 -5.25
C ILE A 128 -7.22 -5.30 -6.17
N THR A 129 -7.01 -6.21 -7.11
CA THR A 129 -8.00 -6.65 -8.10
C THR A 129 -8.57 -8.04 -7.79
N ASP A 130 -7.80 -8.88 -7.10
CA ASP A 130 -8.22 -10.26 -6.79
C ASP A 130 -9.10 -10.32 -5.55
N PHE A 131 -10.37 -10.67 -5.78
CA PHE A 131 -11.30 -11.15 -4.76
C PHE A 131 -11.69 -12.62 -4.97
N ASN A 132 -10.96 -13.34 -5.84
CA ASN A 132 -11.20 -14.75 -6.14
C ASN A 132 -10.38 -15.66 -5.21
#